data_AF-A0A5K1BS98-F1
#
_entry.id   AF-A0A5K1BS98-F1
#
_cell.length_a   1.000
_cell.length_b   1.000
_cell.length_c   1.000
_cell.angle_alpha   90.00
_cell.angle_beta   90.00
_cell.angle_gamma   90.00
#
_symmetry.space_group_name_H-M   'P 1'
#
loop_
_entity.id
_entity.type
_entity.pdbx_description
1 polymer ?
#
loop_
_entity_poly.entity_id
_entity_poly.type
_entity_poly.pdbx_seq_one_letter_code
_entity_poly.pdbx_strand_id
1 'polypeptide(L)' 'ILDHYVESQNARLKDTGETAGRLPRSVILVGHSMGGFVARAAIVHPHLRKSAVETILTLSSPH' A
#
# COMPACT_ATOMS: atom_id res chain seq x y z
N ILE A 1 2.47 12.65 -7.11
CA ILE A 1 2.15 11.30 -6.56
C ILE A 1 3.04 10.24 -7.21
N LEU A 2 3.07 10.16 -8.54
CA LEU A 2 3.98 9.25 -9.25
C LEU A 2 5.46 9.55 -8.97
N ASP A 3 5.84 10.82 -8.81
CA ASP A 3 7.23 11.19 -8.50
C ASP A 3 7.69 10.60 -7.15
N HIS A 4 6.85 10.71 -6.11
CA HIS A 4 7.10 10.10 -4.81
C HIS A 4 7.11 8.57 -4.84
N TYR A 5 6.37 7.95 -5.76
CA TYR A 5 6.40 6.50 -5.95
C TYR A 5 7.78 6.05 -6.45
N VAL A 6 8.31 6.74 -7.47
CA VAL A 6 9.64 6.50 -8.04
C VAL A 6 10.73 6.74 -6.99
N GLU A 7 10.66 7.84 -6.23
CA GLU A 7 11.59 8.10 -5.12
C GLU A 7 11.57 6.98 -4.08
N SER A 8 10.38 6.50 -3.70
CA SER A 8 10.26 5.41 -2.72
C SER A 8 10.77 4.07 -3.23
N GLN A 9 10.63 3.80 -4.53
CA GLN A 9 11.17 2.61 -5.20
C GLN A 9 12.69 2.67 -5.21
N ASN A 10 13.26 3.81 -5.62
CA ASN A 10 14.69 4.03 -5.65
C ASN A 10 15.32 3.95 -4.25
N ALA A 11 14.64 4.49 -3.23
CA ALA A 11 15.06 4.36 -1.84
C ALA A 11 15.12 2.90 -1.38
N ARG A 12 14.13 2.05 -1.76
CA ARG A 12 14.14 0.61 -1.45
C ARG A 12 15.25 -0.15 -2.17
N LEU A 13 15.47 0.15 -3.45
CA LEU A 13 16.52 -0.48 -4.25
C LEU A 13 17.92 -0.17 -3.70
N LYS A 14 18.12 1.04 -3.19
CA LYS A 14 19.39 1.46 -2.58
C LYS A 14 19.66 0.80 -1.22
N ASP A 15 18.61 0.39 -0.51
CA ASP A 15 18.64 -0.20 0.83
C ASP A 15 18.74 -1.74 0.83
N THR A 16 18.81 -2.38 -0.35
CA THR A 16 18.67 -3.85 -0.48
C THR A 16 19.91 -4.66 -0.02
N GLY A 17 20.98 -4.00 0.44
CA GLY A 17 22.22 -4.65 0.87
C GLY A 17 22.28 -5.09 2.35
N GLU A 18 21.65 -4.36 3.28
CA GLU A 18 21.83 -4.58 4.74
C GLU A 18 20.51 -4.73 5.55
N THR A 19 19.37 -4.34 5.00
CA THR A 19 18.08 -4.21 5.73
C THR A 19 16.93 -5.02 5.12
N ALA A 20 17.20 -5.95 4.20
CA ALA A 20 16.17 -6.80 3.59
C ALA A 20 15.25 -7.52 4.62
N GLY A 21 15.75 -7.78 5.83
CA GLY A 21 14.95 -8.32 6.95
C GLY A 21 14.05 -7.33 7.69
N ARG A 22 14.17 -6.01 7.42
CA ARG A 22 13.61 -4.92 8.24
C ARG A 22 12.64 -4.01 7.49
N LEU A 23 12.40 -4.25 6.20
CA LEU A 23 11.43 -3.49 5.42
C LEU A 23 9.98 -3.81 5.85
N PRO A 24 9.09 -2.81 5.92
CA PRO A 24 7.68 -3.03 6.26
C PRO A 24 7.03 -3.97 5.23
N ARG A 25 6.38 -5.02 5.73
CA ARG A 25 5.75 -6.06 4.91
C ARG A 25 4.29 -5.74 4.55
N SER A 26 3.68 -4.80 5.25
CA SER A 26 2.30 -4.41 5.07
C SER A 26 2.11 -2.89 5.20
N VAL A 27 0.95 -2.42 4.77
CA VAL A 27 0.53 -1.01 4.89
C VAL A 27 -0.87 -0.92 5.49
N ILE A 28 -1.20 0.28 5.99
CA ILE A 28 -2.57 0.69 6.30
C ILE A 28 -3.08 1.49 5.10
N LEU A 29 -4.21 1.10 4.53
CA LEU A 29 -4.82 1.78 3.40
C LEU A 29 -5.96 2.69 3.90
N VAL A 30 -5.85 3.99 3.67
CA VAL A 30 -6.87 4.97 4.06
C VAL A 30 -7.58 5.50 2.81
N GLY A 31 -8.90 5.35 2.74
CA GLY A 31 -9.71 5.83 1.63
C GLY A 31 -10.82 6.77 2.11
N HIS A 32 -11.01 7.90 1.43
CA HIS A 32 -12.09 8.85 1.70
C HIS A 32 -13.05 8.91 0.51
N SER A 33 -14.36 8.96 0.79
CA SER A 33 -15.40 8.99 -0.25
C SER A 33 -15.24 7.82 -1.24
N MET A 34 -15.11 8.10 -2.54
CA MET A 34 -14.84 7.09 -3.56
C MET A 34 -13.53 6.31 -3.32
N GLY A 35 -12.55 6.93 -2.65
CA GLY A 35 -11.28 6.29 -2.32
C GLY A 35 -11.43 5.07 -1.40
N GLY A 36 -12.43 5.04 -0.51
CA GLY A 36 -12.70 3.87 0.34
C GLY A 36 -13.32 2.70 -0.42
N PHE A 37 -14.11 2.98 -1.47
CA PHE A 37 -14.58 1.94 -2.39
C PHE A 37 -13.42 1.32 -3.16
N VAL A 38 -12.54 2.15 -3.72
CA VAL A 38 -11.34 1.69 -4.44
C VAL A 38 -10.39 0.94 -3.51
N ALA A 39 -10.20 1.39 -2.27
CA ALA A 39 -9.35 0.73 -1.29
C ALA A 39 -9.81 -0.71 -0.98
N ARG A 40 -11.13 -0.92 -0.85
CA ARG A 40 -11.71 -2.25 -0.65
C ARG A 40 -11.59 -3.14 -1.88
N ALA A 41 -11.73 -2.58 -3.09
CA ALA A 41 -11.53 -3.33 -4.33
C ALA A 41 -10.05 -3.72 -4.54
N ALA A 42 -9.10 -2.89 -4.11
CA ALA A 42 -7.68 -3.15 -4.29
C ALA A 42 -7.21 -4.44 -3.58
N ILE A 43 -7.81 -4.80 -2.44
CA ILE A 43 -7.40 -5.99 -1.68
C ILE A 43 -7.83 -7.32 -2.27
N VAL A 44 -8.83 -7.33 -3.17
CA VAL A 44 -9.27 -8.55 -3.86
C VAL A 44 -8.53 -8.75 -5.20
N HIS A 45 -7.59 -7.87 -5.54
CA HIS A 45 -6.84 -7.97 -6.79
C HIS A 45 -5.94 -9.22 -6.80
N PRO A 46 -6.00 -10.07 -7.85
CA PRO A 46 -5.35 -11.39 -7.86
C PRO A 46 -3.83 -11.34 -7.72
N HIS A 47 -3.20 -10.23 -8.13
CA HIS A 47 -1.75 -10.05 -8.02
C HIS A 47 -1.32 -9.30 -6.75
N LEU A 48 -2.23 -9.01 -5.82
CA LEU A 48 -1.84 -8.43 -4.54
C LEU A 48 -1.11 -9.49 -3.72
N ARG A 49 0.10 -9.15 -3.26
CA ARG A 49 0.86 -10.01 -2.33
C ARG A 49 0.03 -10.26 -1.07
N LYS A 50 -0.05 -11.52 -0.65
CA LYS A 50 -0.73 -11.91 0.60
C LYS A 50 -0.21 -11.07 1.78
N SER A 51 -1.14 -10.59 2.62
CA SER A 51 -0.85 -9.75 3.80
C SER A 51 -0.10 -8.44 3.49
N ALA A 52 -0.20 -7.92 2.26
CA ALA A 52 0.38 -6.61 1.93
C ALA A 52 -0.42 -5.43 2.51
N VAL A 53 -1.71 -5.63 2.82
CA VAL A 53 -2.57 -4.64 3.49
C VAL A 53 -3.17 -5.31 4.71
N GLU A 54 -2.90 -4.75 5.89
CA GLU A 54 -3.39 -5.32 7.16
C GLU A 54 -4.70 -4.64 7.61
N THR A 55 -4.79 -3.34 7.36
CA THR A 55 -5.92 -2.52 7.80
C THR A 55 -6.39 -1.63 6.67
N ILE A 56 -7.71 -1.57 6.47
CA ILE A 56 -8.37 -0.58 5.61
C ILE A 56 -9.19 0.36 6.48
N LEU A 57 -8.90 1.65 6.41
CA LEU A 57 -9.68 2.70 7.04
C LEU A 57 -10.47 3.45 5.96
N THR A 58 -11.80 3.33 5.99
CA THR A 58 -12.69 4.05 5.08
C THR A 58 -13.38 5.21 5.79
N LEU A 59 -13.35 6.40 5.21
CA LEU A 59 -13.96 7.62 5.73
C LEU A 59 -15.03 8.11 4.75
N SER A 60 -16.25 8.34 5.23
CA SER A 60 -17.37 8.87 4.42
C SER A 60 -17.55 8.16 3.06
N SER A 61 -17.29 6.85 3.03
CA SER A 61 -17.23 6.06 1.80
C SER A 61 -18.54 5.27 1.63
N PRO A 62 -19.10 5.17 0.41
CA PRO A 62 -20.24 4.31 0.16
C PRO A 62 -19.84 2.84 0.40
N HIS A 63 -20.72 2.09 1.07
CA HIS A 63 -20.50 0.70 1.46
C HIS A 63 -20.90 -0.28 0.35
#